data_AF-A0A327NNF1-F1
#
_entry.id   AF-A0A327NNF1-F1
#
_cell.length_a   1.000
_cell.length_b   1.000
_cell.length_c   1.000
_cell.angle_alpha   90.00
_cell.angle_beta   90.00
_cell.angle_gamma   90.00
#
_symmetry.space_group_name_H-M   'P 1'
#
loop_
_entity.id
_entity.type
_entity.pdbx_description
1 polymer ?
#
loop_
_entity_poly.entity_id
_entity_poly.type
_entity_poly.pdbx_seq_one_letter_code
_entity_poly.pdbx_strand_id
1 'polypeptide(L)' 'MTIRPDFSKLSFRQLDIMRLLAQGLDDNDIGTRLGLSTRTIAGHKQLILARWGLSDMADLTRIAKETFL' A
#
# COMPACT_ATOMS: atom_id res chain seq x y z
N MET A 1 7.44 -18.44 3.46
CA MET A 1 7.70 -17.62 4.65
C MET A 1 6.54 -16.67 4.81
N THR A 2 5.62 -16.92 5.75
CA THR A 2 4.42 -16.09 5.94
C THR A 2 4.85 -14.80 6.65
N ILE A 3 5.23 -13.78 5.89
CA ILE A 3 5.48 -12.44 6.44
C ILE A 3 4.15 -11.97 7.02
N ARG A 4 4.13 -11.65 8.32
CA ARG A 4 3.05 -10.89 8.94
C ARG A 4 3.50 -9.43 8.96
N PRO A 5 3.02 -8.59 8.04
CA PRO A 5 3.45 -7.21 7.97
C PRO A 5 3.02 -6.45 9.21
N ASP A 6 3.96 -5.74 9.83
CA ASP A 6 3.69 -4.88 10.98
C ASP A 6 3.23 -3.50 10.49
N PHE A 7 1.92 -3.28 10.57
CA PHE A 7 1.26 -2.04 10.15
C PHE A 7 1.54 -0.86 11.10
N SER A 8 2.02 -1.10 12.32
CA SER A 8 2.37 -0.02 13.26
C SER A 8 3.55 0.83 12.76
N LYS A 9 4.35 0.29 11.83
CA LYS A 9 5.50 0.98 11.20
C LYS A 9 5.13 1.77 9.94
N LEU A 10 3.86 1.77 9.54
CA LEU A 10 3.39 2.59 8.44
C LEU A 10 3.01 3.99 8.95
N SER A 11 3.30 5.01 8.15
CA SER A 11 2.72 6.32 8.39
C SER A 11 1.22 6.30 8.12
N PHE A 12 0.48 7.27 8.65
CA PHE A 12 -0.95 7.43 8.36
C PHE A 12 -1.23 7.44 6.85
N ARG A 13 -0.39 8.13 6.06
CA ARG A 13 -0.54 8.16 4.60
C ARG A 13 -0.33 6.79 3.95
N GLN A 14 0.64 6.01 4.41
CA GLN A 14 0.88 4.67 3.90
C GLN A 14 -0.26 3.71 4.28
N LEU A 15 -0.81 3.87 5.48
CA LEU A 15 -1.98 3.11 5.92
C LEU A 15 -3.21 3.42 5.07
N ASP A 16 -3.45 4.70 4.74
CA ASP A 16 -4.57 5.09 3.87
C ASP A 16 -4.41 4.52 2.46
N ILE A 17 -3.19 4.55 1.90
CA ILE A 17 -2.90 3.90 0.62
C ILE A 17 -3.19 2.40 0.67
N MET A 18 -2.77 1.71 1.74
CA MET A 18 -3.05 0.28 1.92
C MET A 18 -4.56 -0.01 2.01
N ARG A 19 -5.33 0.80 2.73
CA ARG A 19 -6.79 0.66 2.82
C ARG A 19 -7.48 0.85 1.47
N LEU A 20 -7.01 1.80 0.67
CA LEU A 20 -7.57 2.06 -0.65
C LEU A 20 -7.17 0.97 -1.66
N LEU A 21 -5.95 0.44 -1.56
CA LEU A 21 -5.52 -0.74 -2.33
C LEU A 21 -6.39 -1.97 -2.03
N ALA A 22 -6.75 -2.19 -0.77
CA ALA A 22 -7.63 -3.29 -0.38
C ALA A 22 -9.04 -3.18 -1.01
N GLN A 23 -9.50 -1.96 -1.26
CA GLN A 23 -10.75 -1.69 -2.00
C GLN A 23 -10.63 -1.94 -3.51
N GLY A 24 -9.44 -2.31 -4.01
CA GLY A 24 -9.20 -2.58 -5.43
C GLY A 24 -8.96 -1.33 -6.29
N LEU A 25 -8.67 -0.19 -5.66
CA LEU A 25 -8.40 1.06 -6.37
C LEU A 25 -6.98 1.07 -6.95
N ASP A 26 -6.84 1.70 -8.12
CA ASP A 26 -5.54 1.88 -8.77
C ASP A 26 -4.83 3.16 -8.28
N ASP A 27 -3.60 3.40 -8.75
CA ASP A 27 -2.80 4.55 -8.32
C ASP A 27 -3.42 5.89 -8.70
N ASN A 28 -4.23 5.94 -9.76
CA ASN A 28 -4.92 7.15 -10.20
C ASN A 28 -6.08 7.47 -9.26
N ASP A 29 -6.93 6.49 -8.96
CA ASP A 29 -8.03 6.63 -8.01
C ASP A 29 -7.53 6.99 -6.61
N ILE A 30 -6.48 6.32 -6.15
CA ILE A 30 -5.83 6.60 -4.87
C ILE A 30 -5.25 8.02 -4.87
N GLY A 31 -4.56 8.41 -5.95
CA GLY A 31 -4.00 9.74 -6.12
C GLY A 31 -5.07 10.82 -6.03
N THR A 32 -6.15 10.67 -6.80
CA THR A 32 -7.31 11.56 -6.79
C THR A 32 -7.92 11.70 -5.40
N ARG A 33 -8.16 10.59 -4.70
CA ARG A 33 -8.76 10.61 -3.35
C ARG A 33 -7.87 11.25 -2.29
N LEU A 34 -6.55 11.10 -2.42
CA LEU A 34 -5.58 11.59 -1.43
C LEU A 34 -5.01 12.97 -1.76
N GLY A 35 -5.35 13.53 -2.93
CA GLY A 35 -4.79 14.79 -3.44
C GLY A 35 -3.31 14.66 -3.82
N LEU A 36 -2.90 13.51 -4.36
CA LEU A 36 -1.51 13.17 -4.66
C LEU A 36 -1.35 12.73 -6.11
N SER A 37 -0.15 12.90 -6.66
CA SER A 37 0.17 12.34 -7.97
C SER A 37 0.34 10.83 -7.91
N THR A 38 0.06 10.13 -9.02
CA THR A 38 0.33 8.68 -9.17
C THR A 38 1.80 8.34 -8.87
N ARG A 39 2.74 9.21 -9.24
CA ARG A 39 4.17 9.10 -8.89
C ARG A 39 4.39 9.10 -7.37
N THR A 40 3.68 9.95 -6.64
CA THR A 40 3.75 9.99 -5.17
C THR A 40 3.19 8.70 -4.56
N ILE A 41 2.07 8.19 -5.09
CA ILE A 41 1.50 6.90 -4.65
C ILE A 41 2.49 5.76 -4.88
N ALA A 42 3.07 5.67 -6.09
CA ALA A 42 4.10 4.68 -6.40
C ALA A 42 5.29 4.77 -5.43
N GLY A 43 5.77 5.97 -5.12
CA GLY A 43 6.84 6.18 -4.14
C GLY A 43 6.47 5.67 -2.73
N HIS A 44 5.26 5.96 -2.25
CA HIS A 44 4.79 5.43 -0.97
C HIS A 44 4.73 3.90 -0.97
N LYS A 45 4.24 3.28 -2.04
CA LYS A 45 4.20 1.81 -2.16
C LYS A 45 5.60 1.19 -2.17
N GLN A 46 6.56 1.80 -2.88
CA GLN A 46 7.96 1.35 -2.87
C GLN A 46 8.57 1.40 -1.46
N LEU A 47 8.26 2.44 -0.68
CA LEU A 47 8.69 2.52 0.72
C LEU A 47 8.06 1.43 1.59
N ILE A 48 6.79 1.06 1.33
CA ILE A 48 6.13 -0.03 2.05
C ILE A 48 6.78 -1.38 1.69
N LEU A 49 6.99 -1.64 0.39
CA LEU A 49 7.67 -2.85 -0.10
C LEU A 49 9.06 -3.01 0.53
N ALA A 50 9.87 -1.96 0.47
CA ALA A 50 11.23 -1.96 1.03
C ALA A 50 11.22 -2.21 2.55
N ARG A 51 10.24 -1.66 3.29
CA ARG A 51 10.11 -1.89 4.73
C ARG A 51 9.73 -3.32 5.10
N TRP A 52 8.94 -3.97 4.27
CA TRP A 52 8.47 -5.34 4.52
C TRP A 52 9.28 -6.41 3.77
N GLY A 53 10.31 -6.01 3.04
CA GLY A 53 11.13 -6.93 2.25
C GLY A 53 10.35 -7.62 1.12
N LEU A 54 9.34 -6.94 0.58
CA LEU A 54 8.50 -7.45 -0.51
C LEU A 54 9.09 -7.03 -1.86
N SER A 55 8.98 -7.92 -2.84
CA SER A 55 9.61 -7.74 -4.15
C SER A 55 8.67 -7.17 -5.20
N ASP A 56 7.35 -7.27 -5.01
CA ASP A 56 6.38 -6.85 -6.00
C ASP A 56 5.08 -6.26 -5.43
N MET A 57 4.37 -5.54 -6.30
CA MET A 57 3.10 -4.87 -5.96
C MET A 57 1.92 -5.84 -5.82
N ALA A 58 2.03 -7.06 -6.39
CA ALA A 58 0.96 -8.05 -6.29
C ALA A 58 0.89 -8.58 -4.85
N ASP A 59 2.03 -8.84 -4.23
CA ASP A 59 2.14 -9.18 -2.81
C ASP A 59 1.61 -8.05 -1.92
N LEU A 60 1.96 -6.79 -2.21
CA LEU A 60 1.43 -5.64 -1.48
C LEU A 60 -0.11 -5.58 -1.54
N THR A 61 -0.67 -5.77 -2.73
CA THR A 61 -2.12 -5.75 -2.96
C THR A 61 -2.81 -6.93 -2.28
N ARG A 62 -2.21 -8.12 -2.33
CA ARG A 62 -2.70 -9.32 -1.64
C ARG A 62 -2.73 -9.10 -0.12
N ILE A 63 -1.64 -8.61 0.45
CA ILE A 63 -1.53 -8.28 1.88
C ILE A 63 -2.56 -7.23 2.29
N ALA A 64 -2.74 -6.18 1.47
CA ALA A 64 -3.77 -5.17 1.73
C ALA A 64 -5.16 -5.81 1.82
N LYS A 65 -5.52 -6.65 0.84
CA LYS A 65 -6.81 -7.37 0.84
C LYS A 65 -6.96 -8.28 2.06
N GLU A 66 -5.96 -9.10 2.37
CA GLU A 66 -5.98 -10.02 3.53
C GLU A 66 -6.08 -9.31 4.89
N THR A 67 -5.69 -8.03 4.96
CA THR A 67 -5.67 -7.26 6.23
C THR A 67 -6.93 -6.41 6.43
N PHE A 68 -7.47 -5.82 5.36
CA PHE A 68 -8.55 -4.84 5.47
C PHE A 68 -9.91 -5.35 4.94
N LEU A 69 -9.98 -6.57 4.41
CA LEU A 69 -11.22 -7.29 4.07
C LEU A 69 -11.38 -8.48 5.02
#